data_AF-A0AAD9N849-F1
#
_entry.id   AF-A0AAD9N849-F1
#
_cell.length_a   1.000
_cell.length_b   1.000
_cell.length_c   1.000
_cell.angle_alpha   90.00
_cell.angle_beta   90.00
_cell.angle_gamma   90.00
#
_symmetry.space_group_name_H-M   'P 1'
#
loop_
_entity.id
_entity.type
_entity.pdbx_description
1 polymer ?
#
loop_
_entity_poly.entity_id
_entity_poly.type
_entity_poly.pdbx_seq_one_letter_code
_entity_poly.pdbx_strand_id
1 'polypeptide(L)'
;MPADNPDTVTGQALFIDSVLTLSNISVSEPGQFNYPIHGASMETALITLGDVLTRSTSMPSSITPMMLQHLTEVLISLAENRCGFALDFADVLCNKVLCFIWGVITAMLVSDDMEQCTRDRLSDMVVSLSKSRTLRPAIMRILTKQLGCVAEHLRAVCISSMHLDESLFQNCYHIFRSIEQILEGDILRRDRCLGIEFCQEIFSALDHCLLHVWERFPPFAQYVWHLQGLLQYLHPAMAYDQGGGSQLAQSLHSV
;
A
#
# COMPACT_ATOMS: atom_id res chain seq x y z
N MET A 1 -15.04 -9.97 35.18
CA MET A 1 -13.98 -9.43 34.31
C MET A 1 -13.48 -10.58 33.46
N PRO A 2 -13.55 -10.50 32.12
CA PRO A 2 -12.96 -11.53 31.28
C PRO A 2 -11.45 -11.54 31.56
N ALA A 3 -10.88 -12.72 31.78
CA ALA A 3 -9.45 -12.88 31.94
C ALA A 3 -8.77 -12.53 30.61
N ASP A 4 -7.78 -11.62 30.64
CA ASP A 4 -7.00 -11.27 29.46
C ASP A 4 -6.35 -12.54 28.88
N ASN A 5 -6.58 -12.79 27.59
CA ASN A 5 -6.02 -13.94 26.90
C ASN A 5 -4.48 -13.79 26.89
N PRO A 6 -3.69 -14.73 27.45
CA PRO A 6 -2.22 -14.62 27.52
C PRO A 6 -1.53 -14.38 26.17
N ASP A 7 -2.18 -14.76 25.06
CA ASP A 7 -1.71 -14.50 23.70
C ASP A 7 -1.68 -13.00 23.36
N THR A 8 -2.61 -12.21 23.91
CA THR A 8 -2.71 -10.76 23.65
C THR A 8 -1.59 -9.97 24.35
N VAL A 9 -1.24 -10.34 25.58
CA VAL A 9 -0.14 -9.71 26.34
C VAL A 9 1.20 -10.01 25.68
N THR A 10 1.38 -11.26 25.23
CA THR A 10 2.59 -11.68 24.51
C THR A 10 2.74 -10.92 23.18
N GLY A 11 1.66 -10.79 22.41
CA GLY A 11 1.68 -10.03 21.14
C GLY A 11 2.03 -8.55 21.33
N GLN A 12 1.51 -7.90 22.37
CA GLN A 12 1.84 -6.50 22.67
C GLN A 12 3.31 -6.30 23.04
N ALA A 13 3.86 -7.18 23.88
CA ALA A 13 5.26 -7.10 24.27
C ALA A 13 6.18 -7.25 23.05
N LEU A 14 5.88 -8.20 22.17
CA LEU A 14 6.61 -8.41 20.91
C LEU A 14 6.50 -7.20 19.97
N PHE A 15 5.33 -6.57 19.89
CA PHE A 15 5.14 -5.36 19.11
C PHE A 15 6.02 -4.22 19.63
N ILE A 16 5.95 -3.93 20.94
CA ILE A 16 6.70 -2.83 21.56
C ILE A 16 8.20 -3.06 21.40
N ASP A 17 8.68 -4.27 21.68
CA ASP A 17 10.09 -4.63 21.55
C ASP A 17 10.60 -4.45 20.11
N SER A 18 9.79 -4.86 19.13
CA SER A 18 10.12 -4.69 17.71
C SER A 18 10.14 -3.21 17.30
N VAL A 19 9.17 -2.40 17.74
CA VAL A 19 9.16 -0.95 17.46
C VAL A 19 10.37 -0.27 18.10
N LEU A 20 10.70 -0.59 19.34
CA LEU A 20 11.87 -0.04 20.03
C LEU A 20 13.17 -0.45 19.32
N THR A 21 13.27 -1.69 18.87
CA THR A 21 14.41 -2.18 18.07
C THR A 21 14.58 -1.35 16.80
N LEU A 22 13.50 -1.15 16.03
CA LEU A 22 13.53 -0.33 14.82
C LEU A 22 13.83 1.15 15.12
N SER A 23 13.29 1.68 16.21
CA SER A 23 13.53 3.06 16.63
C SER A 23 15.00 3.29 16.98
N ASN A 24 15.62 2.39 17.75
CA ASN A 24 17.05 2.43 18.07
C ASN A 24 17.92 2.38 16.80
N ILE A 25 17.56 1.52 15.85
CA ILE A 25 18.24 1.43 14.54
C ILE A 25 18.09 2.75 13.76
N SER A 26 16.92 3.39 13.80
CA SER A 26 16.65 4.63 13.07
C SER A 26 17.42 5.85 13.59
N VAL A 27 17.79 5.85 14.87
CA VAL A 27 18.53 6.94 15.55
C VAL A 27 20.04 6.67 15.60
N SER A 28 20.47 5.45 15.24
CA SER A 28 21.89 5.06 15.31
C SER A 28 22.76 5.92 14.39
N GLU A 29 23.90 6.39 14.90
CA GLU A 29 24.82 7.23 14.12
C GLU A 29 25.41 6.44 12.92
N PRO A 30 25.57 7.07 11.74
CA PRO A 30 26.13 6.47 10.53
C PRO A 30 27.43 5.68 10.73
N GLY A 31 28.29 6.14 11.65
CA GLY A 31 29.60 5.55 11.92
C GLY A 31 29.60 4.37 12.92
N GLN A 32 28.48 4.11 13.60
CA GLN A 32 28.36 3.03 14.60
C GLN A 32 27.58 1.82 14.07
N PHE A 33 27.13 1.88 12.81
CA PHE A 33 26.24 0.88 12.25
C PHE A 33 26.98 -0.43 11.91
N ASN A 34 26.74 -1.48 12.70
CA ASN A 34 27.28 -2.81 12.42
C ASN A 34 26.29 -3.64 11.60
N TYR A 35 26.48 -3.64 10.27
CA TYR A 35 25.54 -4.20 9.29
C TYR A 35 25.01 -5.61 9.62
N PRO A 36 25.84 -6.64 9.90
CA PRO A 36 25.34 -7.99 10.10
C PRO A 36 24.45 -8.11 11.33
N ILE A 37 24.73 -7.31 12.36
CA ILE A 37 23.96 -7.31 13.61
C ILE A 37 22.65 -6.55 13.41
N HIS A 38 22.73 -5.31 12.92
CA HIS A 38 21.56 -4.44 12.82
C HIS A 38 20.60 -4.90 11.71
N GLY A 39 21.12 -5.44 10.61
CA GLY A 39 20.30 -6.01 9.54
C GLY A 39 19.48 -7.21 10.01
N ALA A 40 20.07 -8.13 10.77
CA ALA A 40 19.37 -9.27 11.33
C ALA A 40 18.30 -8.85 12.34
N SER A 41 18.64 -7.96 13.29
CA SER A 41 17.69 -7.43 14.28
C SER A 41 16.51 -6.73 13.64
N MET A 42 16.76 -5.91 12.61
CA MET A 42 15.72 -5.23 11.84
C MET A 42 14.79 -6.19 11.11
N GLU A 43 15.36 -7.19 10.43
CA GLU A 43 14.57 -8.20 9.72
C GLU A 43 13.68 -8.98 10.69
N THR A 44 14.24 -9.43 11.81
CA THR A 44 13.47 -10.10 12.86
C THR A 44 12.36 -9.20 13.41
N ALA A 45 12.64 -7.92 13.66
CA ALA A 45 11.64 -6.96 14.15
C ALA A 45 10.51 -6.74 13.13
N LEU A 46 10.83 -6.57 11.84
CA LEU A 46 9.82 -6.38 10.79
C LEU A 46 8.96 -7.63 10.58
N ILE A 47 9.57 -8.82 10.61
CA ILE A 47 8.83 -10.09 10.53
C ILE A 47 7.91 -10.24 11.73
N THR A 48 8.41 -9.98 12.94
CA THR A 48 7.63 -10.06 14.19
C THR A 48 6.46 -9.08 14.17
N LEU A 49 6.68 -7.84 13.73
CA LEU A 49 5.59 -6.87 13.55
C LEU A 49 4.58 -7.35 12.51
N GLY A 50 5.05 -7.87 11.37
CA GLY A 50 4.17 -8.45 10.36
C GLY A 50 3.28 -9.54 10.94
N ASP A 51 3.88 -10.49 11.67
CA ASP A 51 3.14 -11.58 12.32
C ASP A 51 2.13 -11.05 13.36
N VAL A 52 2.52 -10.10 14.22
CA VAL A 52 1.61 -9.53 15.23
C VAL A 52 0.45 -8.78 14.59
N LEU A 53 0.71 -8.04 13.51
CA LEU A 53 -0.32 -7.24 12.84
C LEU A 53 -1.24 -8.06 11.94
N THR A 54 -0.79 -9.22 11.43
CA THR A 54 -1.52 -9.99 10.41
C THR A 54 -2.13 -11.30 10.91
N ARG A 55 -1.58 -11.93 11.96
CA ARG A 55 -2.09 -13.22 12.47
C ARG A 55 -3.22 -13.10 13.47
N SER A 56 -3.41 -11.93 14.09
CA SER A 56 -4.46 -11.74 15.07
C SER A 56 -5.76 -11.32 14.38
N THR A 57 -6.84 -12.08 14.60
CA THR A 57 -8.19 -11.79 14.07
C THR A 57 -8.69 -10.40 14.52
N SER A 58 -8.26 -9.97 15.70
CA SER A 58 -8.32 -8.59 16.18
C SER A 58 -6.90 -8.09 16.40
N MET A 59 -6.60 -6.84 16.03
CA MET A 59 -5.45 -6.17 16.63
C MET A 59 -5.55 -6.35 18.14
N PRO A 60 -4.47 -6.75 18.84
CA PRO A 60 -4.47 -6.73 20.29
C PRO A 60 -5.04 -5.38 20.72
N SER A 61 -6.09 -5.39 21.55
CA SER A 61 -6.81 -4.18 21.97
C SER A 61 -5.87 -3.11 22.58
N SER A 62 -4.70 -3.57 23.01
CA SER A 62 -3.59 -2.80 23.53
C SER A 62 -2.72 -2.09 22.48
N ILE A 63 -2.77 -2.46 21.20
CA ILE A 63 -2.15 -1.68 20.12
C ILE A 63 -3.02 -0.46 19.84
N THR A 64 -2.59 0.67 20.41
CA THR A 64 -3.28 1.95 20.25
C THR A 64 -2.97 2.58 18.90
N PRO A 65 -3.84 3.48 18.38
CA PRO A 65 -3.54 4.28 17.20
C PRO A 65 -2.21 5.05 17.30
N MET A 66 -1.86 5.51 18.50
CA MET A 66 -0.60 6.21 18.77
C MET A 66 0.62 5.30 18.54
N MET A 67 0.53 4.02 18.89
CA MET A 67 1.60 3.05 18.67
C MET A 67 1.81 2.76 17.17
N LEU A 68 0.73 2.64 16.40
CA LEU A 68 0.81 2.50 14.94
C LEU A 68 1.35 3.76 14.27
N GLN A 69 0.96 4.94 14.76
CA GLN A 69 1.53 6.20 14.30
C GLN A 69 3.05 6.23 14.57
N HIS A 70 3.49 5.87 15.77
CA HIS A 70 4.91 5.84 16.10
C HIS A 70 5.68 4.84 15.22
N LEU A 71 5.14 3.63 15.01
CA LEU A 71 5.71 2.67 14.06
C LEU A 71 5.83 3.28 12.65
N THR A 72 4.79 3.97 12.18
CA THR A 72 4.80 4.62 10.87
C THR A 72 5.92 5.66 10.76
N GLU A 73 6.07 6.51 11.78
CA GLU A 73 7.13 7.52 11.84
C GLU A 73 8.53 6.89 11.84
N VAL A 74 8.72 5.80 12.60
CA VAL A 74 9.98 5.04 12.61
C VAL A 74 10.28 4.44 11.24
N LEU A 75 9.29 3.83 10.57
CA LEU A 75 9.48 3.25 9.24
C LEU A 75 9.77 4.30 8.16
N ILE A 76 9.12 5.47 8.23
CA ILE A 76 9.41 6.61 7.34
C ILE A 76 10.84 7.08 7.57
N SER A 77 11.23 7.29 8.83
CA SER A 77 12.59 7.69 9.21
C SER A 77 13.63 6.72 8.67
N LEU A 78 13.40 5.41 8.83
CA LEU A 78 14.28 4.36 8.28
C LEU A 78 14.38 4.43 6.76
N ALA A 79 13.26 4.66 6.04
CA ALA A 79 13.27 4.74 4.59
C ALA A 79 13.91 6.03 4.04
N GLU A 80 13.85 7.13 4.79
CA GLU A 80 14.35 8.45 4.39
C GLU A 80 15.81 8.71 4.80
N ASN A 81 16.30 8.08 5.86
CA ASN A 81 17.68 8.22 6.35
C ASN A 81 18.73 7.50 5.48
N ARG A 82 18.59 7.55 4.15
CA ARG A 82 19.55 6.95 3.18
C ARG A 82 20.96 7.53 3.30
N CYS A 83 21.09 8.80 3.71
CA CYS A 83 22.38 9.48 3.78
C CYS A 83 23.31 8.96 4.90
N GLY A 84 22.76 8.23 5.88
CA GLY A 84 23.53 7.69 7.00
C GLY A 84 24.04 6.28 6.81
N PHE A 85 23.61 5.59 5.77
CA PHE A 85 23.91 4.17 5.57
C PHE A 85 24.78 3.95 4.33
N ALA A 86 25.53 2.85 4.31
CA ALA A 86 26.09 2.35 3.07
C ALA A 86 24.94 2.10 2.06
N LEU A 87 25.13 2.48 0.80
CA LEU A 87 24.10 2.40 -0.26
C LEU A 87 23.42 1.02 -0.31
N ASP A 88 24.21 -0.05 -0.24
CA ASP A 88 23.70 -1.43 -0.25
C ASP A 88 22.75 -1.73 0.92
N PHE A 89 23.01 -1.16 2.11
CA PHE A 89 22.13 -1.33 3.26
C PHE A 89 20.83 -0.57 3.12
N ALA A 90 20.88 0.66 2.61
CA ALA A 90 19.67 1.47 2.43
C ALA A 90 18.67 0.77 1.51
N ASP A 91 19.14 0.11 0.45
CA ASP A 91 18.28 -0.64 -0.46
C ASP A 91 17.75 -1.93 0.16
N VAL A 92 18.57 -2.68 0.92
CA VAL A 92 18.12 -3.85 1.68
C VAL A 92 17.05 -3.46 2.71
N LEU A 93 17.29 -2.39 3.48
CA LEU A 93 16.34 -1.84 4.45
C LEU A 93 15.03 -1.45 3.76
N CYS A 94 15.09 -0.68 2.68
CA CYS A 94 13.91 -0.29 1.93
C CYS A 94 13.13 -1.52 1.44
N ASN A 95 13.83 -2.53 0.91
CA ASN A 95 13.19 -3.78 0.46
C ASN A 95 12.50 -4.53 1.61
N LYS A 96 13.11 -4.60 2.80
CA LYS A 96 12.48 -5.26 3.97
C LYS A 96 11.23 -4.50 4.44
N VAL A 97 11.27 -3.17 4.47
CA VAL A 97 10.10 -2.33 4.77
C VAL A 97 9.00 -2.55 3.74
N LEU A 98 9.33 -2.63 2.44
CA LEU A 98 8.36 -2.92 1.39
C LEU A 98 7.78 -4.33 1.48
N CYS A 99 8.56 -5.34 1.86
CA CYS A 99 8.06 -6.69 2.13
C CYS A 99 7.07 -6.69 3.31
N PHE A 100 7.36 -5.93 4.37
CA PHE A 100 6.44 -5.76 5.50
C PHE A 100 5.12 -5.10 5.04
N ILE A 101 5.19 -4.01 4.27
CA ILE A 101 4.01 -3.32 3.73
C ILE A 101 3.19 -4.24 2.82
N TRP A 102 3.87 -5.02 1.97
CA TRP A 102 3.22 -6.03 1.13
C TRP A 102 2.46 -7.05 1.96
N GLY A 103 3.06 -7.55 3.05
CA GLY A 103 2.43 -8.48 3.98
C GLY A 103 1.18 -7.88 4.63
N VAL A 104 1.26 -6.64 5.11
CA VAL A 104 0.12 -5.91 5.69
C VAL A 104 -1.03 -5.77 4.69
N ILE A 105 -0.74 -5.30 3.47
CA ILE A 105 -1.75 -5.11 2.42
C ILE A 105 -2.39 -6.44 2.01
N THR A 106 -1.59 -7.51 1.91
CA THR A 106 -2.10 -8.84 1.58
C THR A 106 -3.01 -9.37 2.68
N ALA A 107 -2.65 -9.19 3.95
CA ALA A 107 -3.49 -9.60 5.07
C ALA A 107 -4.81 -8.82 5.13
N MET A 108 -4.77 -7.51 4.92
CA MET A 108 -6.00 -6.69 4.82
C MET A 108 -6.96 -7.22 3.74
N LEU A 109 -6.42 -7.77 2.66
CA LEU A 109 -7.18 -8.24 1.51
C LEU A 109 -7.73 -9.67 1.70
N VAL A 110 -6.92 -10.59 2.22
CA VAL A 110 -7.20 -12.04 2.24
C VAL A 110 -7.72 -12.54 3.59
N SER A 111 -7.48 -11.82 4.69
CA SER A 111 -7.92 -12.29 6.01
C SER A 111 -9.42 -12.04 6.21
N ASP A 112 -10.22 -13.11 6.13
CA ASP A 112 -11.66 -13.09 6.40
C ASP A 112 -11.98 -12.67 7.84
N ASP A 113 -11.21 -13.19 8.79
CA ASP A 113 -11.45 -13.02 10.23
C ASP A 113 -10.92 -11.68 10.79
N MET A 114 -10.31 -10.84 9.96
CA MET A 114 -9.77 -9.56 10.42
C MET A 114 -10.90 -8.57 10.74
N GLU A 115 -10.92 -8.01 11.93
CA GLU A 115 -11.92 -7.00 12.29
C GLU A 115 -11.84 -5.76 11.40
N GLN A 116 -12.99 -5.18 11.05
CA GLN A 116 -13.08 -3.98 10.21
C GLN A 116 -12.25 -2.80 10.76
N CYS A 117 -12.32 -2.57 12.08
CA CYS A 117 -11.53 -1.53 12.76
C CYS A 117 -10.02 -1.76 12.60
N THR A 118 -9.58 -3.02 12.59
CA THR A 118 -8.17 -3.39 12.35
C THR A 118 -7.78 -3.09 10.90
N ARG A 119 -8.60 -3.48 9.92
CA ARG A 119 -8.37 -3.16 8.50
C ARG A 119 -8.29 -1.65 8.26
N ASP A 120 -9.19 -0.87 8.86
CA ASP A 120 -9.18 0.60 8.76
C ASP A 120 -7.87 1.18 9.30
N ARG A 121 -7.42 0.74 10.48
CA ARG A 121 -6.14 1.20 11.06
C ARG A 121 -4.93 0.83 10.21
N LEU A 122 -4.89 -0.37 9.64
CA LEU A 122 -3.82 -0.79 8.74
C LEU A 122 -3.86 0.00 7.43
N SER A 123 -5.04 0.31 6.91
CA SER A 123 -5.23 1.19 5.76
C SER A 123 -4.68 2.59 6.04
N ASP A 124 -5.03 3.19 7.19
CA ASP A 124 -4.53 4.49 7.63
C ASP A 124 -3.00 4.50 7.81
N MET A 125 -2.44 3.39 8.29
CA MET A 125 -0.98 3.19 8.41
C MET A 125 -0.32 3.18 7.03
N VAL A 126 -0.84 2.40 6.06
CA VAL A 126 -0.33 2.35 4.68
C VAL A 126 -0.38 3.73 4.02
N VAL A 127 -1.48 4.45 4.19
CA VAL A 127 -1.64 5.82 3.68
C VAL A 127 -0.68 6.78 4.37
N SER A 128 -0.44 6.62 5.68
CA SER A 128 0.54 7.44 6.38
C SER A 128 1.98 7.15 5.95
N LEU A 129 2.35 5.90 5.71
CA LEU A 129 3.66 5.52 5.16
C LEU A 129 3.90 6.12 3.77
N SER A 130 2.85 6.21 2.95
CA SER A 130 2.92 6.84 1.62
C SER A 130 3.24 8.34 1.66
N LYS A 131 3.13 8.99 2.81
CA LYS A 131 3.54 10.40 2.95
C LYS A 131 5.05 10.54 2.69
N SER A 132 5.84 9.50 2.93
CA SER A 132 7.25 9.46 2.54
C SER A 132 7.42 9.44 1.03
N ARG A 133 8.23 10.35 0.50
CA ARG A 133 8.51 10.44 -0.95
C ARG A 133 9.21 9.18 -1.49
N THR A 134 10.03 8.54 -0.65
CA THR A 134 10.77 7.33 -1.00
C THR A 134 9.85 6.13 -1.10
N LEU A 135 8.91 5.98 -0.15
CA LEU A 135 8.01 4.82 -0.10
C LEU A 135 6.80 4.96 -1.02
N ARG A 136 6.32 6.19 -1.27
CA ARG A 136 5.07 6.45 -2.02
C ARG A 136 4.95 5.69 -3.33
N PRO A 137 5.92 5.74 -4.28
CA PRO A 137 5.77 5.05 -5.56
C PRO A 137 5.71 3.53 -5.39
N ALA A 138 6.51 2.98 -4.47
CA ALA A 138 6.53 1.55 -4.21
C ALA A 138 5.22 1.08 -3.57
N ILE A 139 4.68 1.82 -2.60
CA ILE A 139 3.36 1.54 -1.99
C ILE A 139 2.26 1.58 -3.05
N MET A 140 2.25 2.59 -3.91
CA MET A 140 1.28 2.70 -5.02
C MET A 140 1.37 1.51 -5.98
N ARG A 141 2.57 1.03 -6.32
CA ARG A 141 2.75 -0.19 -7.12
C ARG A 141 2.18 -1.42 -6.43
N ILE A 142 2.42 -1.58 -5.13
CA ILE A 142 1.91 -2.70 -4.35
C ILE A 142 0.37 -2.70 -4.37
N LEU A 143 -0.25 -1.57 -4.04
CA LEU A 143 -1.71 -1.42 -4.03
C LEU A 143 -2.32 -1.71 -5.41
N THR A 144 -1.74 -1.13 -6.47
CA THR A 144 -2.22 -1.33 -7.85
C THR A 144 -2.06 -2.79 -8.29
N LYS A 145 -0.95 -3.45 -7.95
CA LYS A 145 -0.74 -4.88 -8.23
C LYS A 145 -1.78 -5.75 -7.53
N GLN A 146 -2.12 -5.44 -6.28
CA GLN A 146 -3.15 -6.16 -5.53
C GLN A 146 -4.54 -5.98 -6.14
N LEU A 147 -4.89 -4.77 -6.62
CA LEU A 147 -6.10 -4.58 -7.42
C LEU A 147 -6.09 -5.42 -8.70
N GLY A 148 -4.94 -5.52 -9.37
CA GLY A 148 -4.76 -6.41 -10.51
C GLY A 148 -5.07 -7.87 -10.16
N CYS A 149 -4.56 -8.38 -9.04
CA CYS A 149 -4.88 -9.73 -8.56
C CYS A 149 -6.38 -9.93 -8.30
N VAL A 150 -7.06 -8.93 -7.72
CA VAL A 150 -8.52 -8.97 -7.53
C VAL A 150 -9.24 -8.99 -8.88
N ALA A 151 -8.82 -8.15 -9.83
CA ALA A 151 -9.41 -8.13 -11.17
C ALA A 151 -9.26 -9.47 -11.91
N GLU A 152 -8.11 -10.14 -11.79
CA GLU A 152 -7.92 -11.49 -12.34
C GLU A 152 -8.91 -12.49 -11.72
N HIS A 153 -9.12 -12.43 -10.40
CA HIS A 153 -10.10 -13.29 -9.72
C HIS A 153 -11.53 -13.03 -10.23
N LEU A 154 -11.93 -11.76 -10.32
CA LEU A 154 -13.25 -11.37 -10.84
C LEU A 154 -13.43 -11.80 -12.30
N ARG A 155 -12.37 -11.71 -13.11
CA ARG A 155 -12.39 -12.19 -14.48
C ARG A 155 -12.55 -13.70 -14.56
N ALA A 156 -11.89 -14.45 -13.69
CA ALA A 156 -12.05 -15.90 -13.60
C ALA A 156 -13.49 -16.29 -13.19
N VAL A 157 -14.13 -15.53 -12.29
CA VAL A 157 -15.57 -15.66 -11.98
C VAL A 157 -16.44 -15.37 -13.21
N CYS A 158 -16.09 -14.36 -14.01
CA CYS A 158 -16.84 -14.01 -15.23
C CYS A 158 -16.78 -15.09 -16.31
N ILE A 159 -15.60 -15.65 -16.56
CA ILE A 159 -15.32 -16.54 -17.70
C ILE A 159 -15.55 -18.01 -17.34
N SER A 160 -15.04 -18.43 -16.18
CA SER A 160 -14.94 -19.85 -15.81
C SER A 160 -16.02 -20.30 -14.84
N SER A 161 -17.01 -19.44 -14.54
CA SER A 161 -18.05 -19.68 -13.52
C SER A 161 -17.48 -20.09 -12.15
N MET A 162 -16.30 -19.58 -11.79
CA MET A 162 -15.75 -19.77 -10.44
C MET A 162 -16.65 -19.10 -9.40
N HIS A 163 -16.63 -19.61 -8.16
CA HIS A 163 -17.32 -18.97 -7.05
C HIS A 163 -16.67 -17.62 -6.72
N LEU A 164 -17.52 -16.62 -6.51
CA LEU A 164 -17.06 -15.32 -6.01
C LEU A 164 -16.57 -15.48 -4.57
N ASP A 165 -15.39 -14.92 -4.32
CA ASP A 165 -14.90 -14.71 -2.96
C ASP A 165 -15.44 -13.35 -2.50
N GLU A 166 -16.53 -13.39 -1.73
CA GLU A 166 -17.22 -12.18 -1.28
C GLU A 166 -16.35 -11.34 -0.34
N SER A 167 -15.57 -12.00 0.52
CA SER A 167 -14.66 -11.31 1.44
C SER A 167 -13.56 -10.58 0.68
N LEU A 168 -12.91 -11.25 -0.28
CA LEU A 168 -11.89 -10.62 -1.12
C LEU A 168 -12.46 -9.39 -1.84
N PHE A 169 -13.68 -9.52 -2.39
CA PHE A 169 -14.35 -8.43 -3.09
C PHE A 169 -14.71 -7.26 -2.17
N GLN A 170 -15.15 -7.53 -0.94
CA GLN A 170 -15.43 -6.47 0.05
C GLN A 170 -14.13 -5.81 0.52
N ASN A 171 -13.11 -6.61 0.83
CA ASN A 171 -11.85 -6.14 1.37
C ASN A 171 -11.06 -5.30 0.37
N CYS A 172 -11.23 -5.50 -0.95
CA CYS A 172 -10.56 -4.70 -1.97
C CYS A 172 -10.93 -3.21 -1.91
N TYR A 173 -12.06 -2.85 -1.28
CA TYR A 173 -12.44 -1.47 -1.01
C TYR A 173 -11.38 -0.71 -0.20
N HIS A 174 -10.69 -1.37 0.74
CA HIS A 174 -9.59 -0.75 1.49
C HIS A 174 -8.41 -0.39 0.59
N ILE A 175 -8.18 -1.17 -0.47
CA ILE A 175 -7.13 -0.90 -1.44
C ILE A 175 -7.52 0.33 -2.28
N PHE A 176 -8.76 0.37 -2.79
CA PHE A 176 -9.28 1.53 -3.51
C PHE A 176 -9.19 2.81 -2.67
N ARG A 177 -9.69 2.76 -1.43
CA ARG A 177 -9.66 3.88 -0.48
C ARG A 177 -8.24 4.35 -0.17
N SER A 178 -7.30 3.41 0.00
CA SER A 178 -5.89 3.76 0.23
C SER A 178 -5.31 4.49 -0.98
N ILE A 179 -5.53 4.00 -2.21
CA ILE A 179 -5.04 4.66 -3.42
C ILE A 179 -5.67 6.05 -3.57
N GLU A 180 -6.99 6.16 -3.37
CA GLU A 180 -7.73 7.43 -3.41
C GLU A 180 -7.13 8.46 -2.46
N GLN A 181 -6.96 8.12 -1.18
CA GLN A 181 -6.40 9.03 -0.18
C GLN A 181 -4.96 9.47 -0.49
N ILE A 182 -4.16 8.59 -1.10
CA ILE A 182 -2.79 8.94 -1.54
C ILE A 182 -2.86 9.97 -2.67
N LEU A 183 -3.69 9.73 -3.69
CA LEU A 183 -3.87 10.64 -4.83
C LEU A 183 -4.46 11.98 -4.41
N GLU A 184 -5.48 11.98 -3.54
CA GLU A 184 -6.05 13.21 -2.96
C GLU A 184 -5.00 13.99 -2.16
N GLY A 185 -4.15 13.29 -1.40
CA GLY A 185 -3.03 13.88 -0.69
C GLY A 185 -2.06 14.62 -1.62
N ASP A 186 -1.73 14.02 -2.76
CA ASP A 186 -0.87 14.63 -3.79
C ASP A 186 -1.54 15.83 -4.46
N ILE A 187 -2.84 15.73 -4.75
CA ILE A 187 -3.66 16.82 -5.30
C ILE A 187 -3.67 18.02 -4.34
N LEU A 188 -4.01 17.79 -3.07
CA LEU A 188 -4.13 18.84 -2.05
C LEU A 188 -2.79 19.54 -1.79
N ARG A 189 -1.70 18.76 -1.75
CA ARG A 189 -0.34 19.29 -1.52
C ARG A 189 0.28 19.91 -2.78
N ARG A 190 -0.33 19.71 -3.96
CA ARG A 190 0.28 19.99 -5.27
C ARG A 190 1.66 19.34 -5.42
N ASP A 191 1.85 18.22 -4.72
CA ASP A 191 3.11 17.50 -4.64
C ASP A 191 3.15 16.47 -5.77
N ARG A 192 3.76 16.82 -6.89
CA ARG A 192 3.90 15.92 -8.06
C ARG A 192 5.02 14.90 -7.84
N CYS A 193 5.03 14.24 -6.68
CA CYS A 193 6.00 13.19 -6.38
C CYS A 193 5.84 11.99 -7.30
N LEU A 194 4.60 11.70 -7.72
CA LEU A 194 4.36 10.73 -8.78
C LEU A 194 4.62 11.42 -10.12
N GLY A 195 5.72 11.05 -10.78
CA GLY A 195 6.02 11.50 -12.14
C GLY A 195 4.97 11.04 -13.14
N ILE A 196 4.85 11.75 -14.27
CA ILE A 196 3.84 11.45 -15.30
C ILE A 196 3.93 10.02 -15.83
N GLU A 197 5.15 9.53 -16.10
CA GLU A 197 5.41 8.16 -16.58
C GLU A 197 4.89 7.12 -15.59
N PHE A 198 5.08 7.38 -14.29
CA PHE A 198 4.60 6.50 -13.24
C PHE A 198 3.07 6.53 -13.12
N CYS A 199 2.44 7.70 -13.28
CA CYS A 199 0.98 7.79 -13.33
C CYS A 199 0.40 7.08 -14.56
N GLN A 200 1.09 7.11 -15.71
CA GLN A 200 0.71 6.34 -16.90
C GLN A 200 0.84 4.82 -16.66
N GLU A 201 1.89 4.36 -15.97
CA GLU A 201 2.06 2.96 -15.54
C GLU A 201 0.84 2.50 -14.72
N ILE A 202 0.46 3.28 -13.70
CA ILE A 202 -0.70 2.97 -12.85
C ILE A 202 -2.00 3.02 -13.66
N PHE A 203 -2.18 4.05 -14.49
CA PHE A 203 -3.37 4.19 -15.32
C PHE A 203 -3.57 2.96 -16.22
N SER A 204 -2.51 2.49 -16.89
CA SER A 204 -2.55 1.31 -17.74
C SER A 204 -2.88 0.04 -16.94
N ALA A 205 -2.35 -0.10 -15.73
CA ALA A 205 -2.66 -1.24 -14.87
C ALA A 205 -4.13 -1.22 -14.42
N LEU A 206 -4.67 -0.04 -14.08
CA LEU A 206 -6.08 0.15 -13.76
C LEU A 206 -6.99 -0.15 -14.96
N ASP A 207 -6.62 0.29 -16.16
CA ASP A 207 -7.37 -0.01 -17.38
C ASP A 207 -7.45 -1.52 -17.63
N HIS A 208 -6.34 -2.23 -17.44
CA HIS A 208 -6.30 -3.68 -17.52
C HIS A 208 -7.24 -4.37 -16.52
N CYS A 209 -7.47 -3.78 -15.34
CA CYS A 209 -8.39 -4.32 -14.34
C CYS A 209 -9.85 -4.35 -14.82
N LEU A 210 -10.23 -3.52 -15.80
CA LEU A 210 -11.61 -3.44 -16.30
C LEU A 210 -11.96 -4.54 -17.30
N LEU A 211 -10.95 -5.13 -17.95
CA LEU A 211 -11.14 -6.06 -19.05
C LEU A 211 -11.98 -7.26 -18.62
N HIS A 212 -13.16 -7.43 -19.25
CA HIS A 212 -14.14 -8.50 -18.99
C HIS A 212 -14.78 -8.50 -17.59
N VAL A 213 -14.55 -7.48 -16.76
CA VAL A 213 -15.07 -7.40 -15.39
C VAL A 213 -16.24 -6.41 -15.27
N TRP A 214 -16.19 -5.30 -16.01
CA TRP A 214 -17.03 -4.12 -15.78
C TRP A 214 -18.54 -4.35 -15.90
N GLU A 215 -18.99 -5.25 -16.79
CA GLU A 215 -20.42 -5.54 -16.96
C GLU A 215 -21.01 -6.33 -15.78
N ARG A 216 -20.22 -7.25 -15.20
CA ARG A 216 -20.67 -8.14 -14.12
C ARG A 216 -20.38 -7.59 -12.73
N PHE A 217 -19.38 -6.71 -12.61
CA PHE A 217 -19.01 -6.05 -11.36
C PHE A 217 -18.97 -4.52 -11.51
N PRO A 218 -20.12 -3.86 -11.75
CA PRO A 218 -20.17 -2.40 -11.92
C PRO A 218 -19.56 -1.60 -10.77
N PRO A 219 -19.74 -1.97 -9.47
CA PRO A 219 -19.11 -1.23 -8.37
C PRO A 219 -17.58 -1.20 -8.46
N PHE A 220 -16.95 -2.32 -8.84
CA PHE A 220 -15.51 -2.41 -9.01
C PHE A 220 -15.04 -1.50 -10.16
N ALA A 221 -15.72 -1.57 -11.31
CA ALA A 221 -15.40 -0.72 -12.44
C ALA A 221 -15.55 0.77 -12.14
N GLN A 222 -16.60 1.14 -11.38
CA GLN A 222 -16.82 2.52 -10.95
C GLN A 222 -15.65 3.04 -10.12
N TYR A 223 -15.13 2.26 -9.16
CA TYR A 223 -13.96 2.67 -8.38
C TYR A 223 -12.70 2.77 -9.23
N VAL A 224 -12.47 1.84 -10.16
CA VAL A 224 -11.33 1.90 -11.08
C VAL A 224 -11.38 3.17 -11.94
N TRP A 225 -12.54 3.50 -12.52
CA TRP A 225 -12.73 4.74 -13.29
C TRP A 225 -12.53 5.99 -12.43
N HIS A 226 -13.00 5.99 -11.19
CA HIS A 226 -12.77 7.09 -10.25
C HIS A 226 -11.27 7.32 -10.02
N LEU A 227 -10.50 6.27 -9.74
CA LEU A 227 -9.04 6.37 -9.58
C LEU A 227 -8.34 6.86 -10.86
N GLN A 228 -8.77 6.38 -12.02
CA GLN A 228 -8.28 6.88 -13.32
C GLN A 228 -8.56 8.38 -13.50
N GLY A 229 -9.74 8.85 -13.11
CA GLY A 229 -10.10 10.26 -13.10
C GLY A 229 -9.22 11.10 -12.18
N LEU A 230 -8.91 10.61 -10.97
CA LEU A 230 -7.99 11.27 -10.05
C LEU A 230 -6.57 11.38 -10.62
N LEU A 231 -6.07 10.33 -11.29
CA LEU A 231 -4.77 10.36 -11.96
C LEU A 231 -4.74 11.37 -13.12
N GLN A 232 -5.79 11.43 -13.93
CA GLN A 232 -5.91 12.43 -15.00
C GLN A 232 -6.00 13.85 -14.46
N TYR A 233 -6.68 14.04 -13.32
CA TYR A 233 -6.71 15.34 -12.65
C TYR A 233 -5.33 15.76 -12.12
N LEU A 234 -4.57 14.82 -11.57
CA LEU A 234 -3.20 15.05 -11.11
C LEU A 234 -2.26 15.42 -12.26
N HIS A 235 -2.41 14.75 -13.42
CA HIS A 235 -1.62 14.99 -14.64
C HIS A 235 -2.51 15.11 -15.88
N PRO A 236 -3.04 16.32 -16.18
CA PRO A 236 -3.94 16.53 -17.33
C PRO A 236 -3.33 16.16 -18.68
N ALA A 237 -1.99 16.17 -18.79
CA ALA A 237 -1.27 15.76 -19.99
C ALA A 237 -1.58 14.31 -20.41
N MET A 238 -1.96 13.42 -19.48
CA MET A 238 -2.32 12.04 -19.80
C MET A 238 -3.62 11.92 -20.62
N ALA A 239 -4.52 12.89 -20.50
CA ALA A 239 -5.79 12.88 -21.25
C ALA A 239 -5.58 13.11 -22.76
N TYR A 240 -4.51 13.83 -23.13
CA TYR A 240 -4.22 14.18 -24.52
C TYR A 240 -3.52 13.05 -25.30
N ASP A 241 -2.85 12.14 -24.61
CA ASP A 241 -2.09 11.05 -25.25
C ASP A 241 -3.00 9.85 -25.61
N GLN A 242 -4.11 9.67 -24.87
CA GLN A 242 -5.10 8.63 -25.15
C GLN A 242 -6.16 9.07 -26.17
N GLY A 243 -6.47 10.37 -26.20
CA GLY A 243 -7.28 10.97 -27.24
C GLY A 243 -6.41 11.24 -28.45
N GLY A 244 -6.08 10.21 -29.22
CA GLY A 244 -5.34 10.28 -30.49
C GLY A 244 -5.57 11.62 -31.19
N GLY A 245 -4.62 12.53 -30.98
CA GLY A 245 -4.67 13.86 -31.53
C GLY A 245 -4.62 13.74 -33.05
N SER A 246 -5.70 14.17 -33.69
CA SER A 246 -5.60 14.96 -34.92
C SER A 246 -5.16 14.23 -36.19
N GLN A 247 -5.88 13.18 -36.60
CA GLN A 247 -6.03 12.87 -38.05
C GLN A 247 -7.44 13.18 -38.59
N LEU A 248 -8.45 13.35 -37.73
CA LEU A 248 -9.80 13.71 -38.16
C LEU A 248 -10.08 15.23 -38.22
N ALA A 249 -9.20 16.06 -37.64
CA ALA A 249 -9.32 17.52 -37.78
C ALA A 249 -8.59 18.08 -39.01
N GLN A 250 -7.71 17.29 -39.67
CA GLN A 250 -7.08 17.68 -40.93
C GLN A 250 -7.85 17.23 -42.17
N SER A 251 -8.85 16.35 -42.04
CA SER A 251 -9.71 15.93 -43.16
C SER A 251 -10.92 16.84 -43.42
N LEU A 252 -11.13 17.88 -42.60
CA LEU A 252 -12.21 18.87 -42.78
C LEU A 252 -11.75 20.20 -43.43
N HIS A 253 -10.50 20.28 -43.89
CA HIS A 253 -9.99 21.39 -44.70
C HIS A 253 -9.58 21.00 -46.13
N SER A 254 -10.00 19.81 -46.59
CA SER A 254 -9.83 19.37 -47.98
C SER A 254 -11.14 18.91 -48.61
N VAL A 255 -12.17 19.75 -48.53
CA VAL A 255 -13.31 19.78 -49.47
C VAL A 255 -13.65 21.24 -49.76
#